data_AF-A0A1I7RQ58-F1
#
_entry.id   AF-A0A1I7RQ58-F1
#
_cell.length_a   1.000
_cell.length_b   1.000
_cell.length_c   1.000
_cell.angle_alpha   90.00
_cell.angle_beta   90.00
_cell.angle_gamma   90.00
#
_symmetry.space_group_name_H-M   'P 1'
#
loop_
_entity.id
_entity.type
_entity.pdbx_description
1 polymer ?
#
loop_
_entity_poly.entity_id
_entity_poly.type
_entity_poly.pdbx_seq_one_letter_code
_entity_poly.pdbx_strand_id
1 'polypeptide(L)'
;MGGWKLEAGRFMILVGFPVAAFWAFNQTGVFSFFMKGYQIPYNEESEERARKWKEELGEQRRREQYEKLLREQMAFEESRKLREQHGI
;
A
#
# COMPACT_ATOMS: atom_id res chain seq x y z
N MET A 1 4.36 45.80 -30.31
CA MET A 1 4.16 45.23 -28.95
C MET A 1 3.23 44.00 -28.99
N GLY A 2 3.55 42.96 -29.78
CA GLY A 2 2.69 41.78 -29.97
C GLY A 2 3.31 40.43 -29.57
N GLY A 3 4.62 40.37 -29.33
CA GLY A 3 5.33 39.12 -29.05
C GLY A 3 5.03 38.50 -27.68
N TRP A 4 4.66 39.32 -26.69
CA TRP A 4 4.43 38.83 -25.31
C TRP A 4 3.25 37.85 -25.21
N LYS A 5 2.23 37.99 -26.06
CA LYS A 5 1.09 37.06 -26.10
C LYS A 5 1.49 35.69 -26.64
N LEU A 6 2.39 35.67 -27.63
CA LEU A 6 2.90 34.43 -28.22
C LEU A 6 3.82 33.69 -27.23
N GLU A 7 4.69 34.44 -26.55
CA GLU A 7 5.57 33.89 -25.52
C GLU A 7 4.79 33.35 -24.32
N ALA A 8 3.73 34.06 -23.88
CA ALA A 8 2.86 33.57 -22.80
C ALA A 8 2.12 32.28 -23.19
N GLY A 9 1.60 32.19 -24.42
CA GLY A 9 0.98 30.97 -24.94
C GLY A 9 1.96 29.80 -25.00
N ARG A 10 3.19 30.04 -25.46
CA ARG A 10 4.27 29.05 -25.50
C ARG A 10 4.61 28.56 -24.09
N PHE A 11 4.70 29.46 -23.12
CA PHE A 11 4.95 29.11 -21.72
C PHE A 11 3.82 28.27 -21.13
N MET A 12 2.56 28.62 -21.39
CA MET A 12 1.42 27.83 -20.93
C MET A 12 1.40 26.42 -21.53
N ILE A 13 1.78 26.26 -22.80
CA ILE A 13 1.89 24.92 -23.40
C ILE A 13 3.05 24.15 -22.74
N LEU A 14 4.22 24.76 -22.57
CA LEU A 14 5.39 24.11 -21.97
C LEU A 14 5.15 23.65 -20.53
N VAL A 15 4.38 24.42 -19.75
CA VAL A 15 4.05 24.08 -18.36
C VAL A 15 2.82 23.19 -18.26
N GLY A 16 1.78 23.49 -19.04
CA GLY A 16 0.50 22.78 -19.00
C GLY A 16 0.55 21.39 -19.63
N PHE A 17 1.31 21.23 -20.72
CA PHE A 17 1.45 19.95 -21.41
C PHE A 17 1.95 18.81 -20.50
N PRO A 18 3.08 18.93 -19.77
CA PRO A 18 3.56 17.83 -18.93
C PRO A 18 2.58 17.49 -17.81
N VAL A 19 1.89 18.48 -17.23
CA VAL A 19 0.89 18.25 -16.18
C VAL A 19 -0.34 17.53 -16.74
N ALA A 20 -0.86 17.99 -17.88
CA ALA A 20 -1.99 17.37 -18.56
C ALA A 20 -1.67 15.95 -19.04
N ALA A 21 -0.47 15.75 -19.62
CA ALA A 21 -0.01 14.44 -20.04
C ALA A 21 0.14 13.49 -18.85
N PHE A 22 0.79 13.93 -17.77
CA PHE A 22 0.90 13.13 -16.55
C PHE A 22 -0.48 12.75 -16.01
N TRP A 23 -1.41 13.71 -15.91
CA TRP A 23 -2.76 13.43 -15.43
C TRP A 23 -3.52 12.43 -16.32
N ALA A 24 -3.43 12.58 -17.64
CA ALA A 24 -4.12 11.69 -18.58
C ALA A 24 -3.55 10.27 -18.57
N PHE A 25 -2.22 10.13 -18.52
CA PHE A 25 -1.56 8.82 -18.59
C PHE A 25 -1.40 8.13 -17.23
N ASN A 26 -1.52 8.85 -16.11
CA ASN A 26 -1.53 8.26 -14.76
C ASN A 26 -2.87 7.63 -14.38
N GLN A 27 -3.84 7.57 -15.31
CA GLN A 27 -5.10 6.87 -15.07
C GLN A 27 -4.89 5.36 -15.16
N THR A 28 -5.43 4.64 -14.17
CA THR A 28 -5.37 3.17 -14.09
C THR A 28 -5.97 2.50 -15.33
N GLY A 29 -7.01 3.10 -15.94
CA GLY A 29 -7.62 2.63 -17.18
C GLY A 29 -6.67 2.65 -18.39
N VAL A 30 -5.90 3.73 -18.56
CA VAL A 30 -4.92 3.84 -19.65
C VAL A 30 -3.76 2.89 -19.42
N PHE A 31 -3.24 2.85 -18.19
CA PHE A 31 -2.17 1.93 -17.81
C PHE A 31 -2.57 0.46 -18.04
N SER A 32 -3.74 0.04 -17.55
CA SER A 32 -4.24 -1.33 -17.74
C SER A 32 -4.51 -1.69 -19.20
N PHE A 33 -4.95 -0.74 -20.02
CA PHE A 33 -5.10 -0.95 -21.46
C PHE A 33 -3.74 -1.22 -22.14
N PHE A 34 -2.71 -0.43 -21.83
CA PHE A 34 -1.37 -0.64 -22.40
C PHE A 34 -0.64 -1.87 -21.82
N MET A 35 -0.91 -2.21 -20.55
CA MET A 35 -0.38 -3.41 -19.90
C MET A 35 -1.17 -4.68 -20.26
N LYS A 36 -2.23 -4.58 -21.07
CA LYS A 36 -3.06 -5.72 -21.46
C LYS A 36 -2.25 -6.68 -22.34
N GLY A 37 -1.79 -7.77 -21.73
CA GLY A 37 -0.94 -8.77 -22.39
C GLY A 37 0.55 -8.59 -22.12
N TYR A 38 0.96 -7.57 -21.34
CA TYR A 38 2.32 -7.51 -20.83
C TYR A 38 2.50 -8.60 -19.78
N GLN A 39 3.29 -9.62 -20.11
CA GLN A 39 3.74 -10.61 -19.14
C GLN A 39 4.95 -10.02 -18.42
N ILE A 40 4.84 -9.89 -17.10
CA ILE A 40 5.98 -9.53 -16.27
C ILE A 40 7.03 -10.65 -16.47
N PRO A 41 8.25 -10.32 -16.93
CA PRO A 41 9.27 -11.33 -17.14
C PRO A 41 9.54 -12.03 -15.81
N TYR A 42 9.53 -13.37 -15.84
CA TYR A 42 9.84 -14.17 -14.67
C TYR A 42 11.26 -13.85 -14.22
N ASN A 43 11.38 -13.32 -13.00
CA ASN A 43 12.66 -13.13 -12.33
C ASN A 43 12.64 -13.94 -11.03
N GLU A 44 13.41 -15.03 -11.04
CA GLU A 44 13.54 -15.96 -9.91
C GLU A 44 13.88 -15.25 -8.60
N GLU A 45 14.76 -14.24 -8.65
CA GLU A 45 15.15 -13.46 -7.48
C GLU A 45 13.97 -12.67 -6.90
N SER A 46 13.11 -12.12 -7.76
CA SER A 46 11.93 -11.35 -7.32
C SER A 46 10.85 -12.26 -6.72
N GLU A 47 10.68 -13.47 -7.26
CA GLU A 47 9.74 -14.48 -6.75
C GLU A 47 10.21 -15.04 -5.41
N GLU A 48 11.51 -15.30 -5.25
CA GLU A 48 12.08 -15.71 -3.96
C GLU A 48 11.91 -14.65 -2.87
N ARG A 49 12.12 -13.37 -3.20
CA ARG A 49 11.85 -12.26 -2.28
C ARG A 49 10.37 -12.18 -1.92
N ALA A 50 9.48 -12.33 -2.91
CA ALA A 50 8.04 -12.33 -2.67
C ALA A 50 7.59 -13.51 -1.80
N ARG A 51 8.19 -14.68 -1.97
CA ARG A 51 7.94 -15.86 -1.13
C ARG A 51 8.40 -15.64 0.31
N LYS A 52 9.64 -15.18 0.51
CA LYS A 52 10.17 -14.85 1.85
C LYS A 52 9.31 -13.80 2.56
N TRP A 53 8.91 -12.76 1.84
CA TRP A 53 8.03 -11.73 2.40
C TRP A 53 6.66 -12.28 2.82
N LYS A 54 6.06 -13.18 2.04
CA LYS A 54 4.81 -13.86 2.42
C LYS A 54 4.98 -14.74 3.65
N GLU A 55 6.10 -15.46 3.76
CA GLU A 55 6.43 -16.29 4.92
C GLU A 55 6.58 -15.43 6.18
N GLU A 56 7.33 -14.33 6.10
CA GLU A 56 7.52 -13.37 7.20
C GLU A 56 6.20 -12.75 7.67
N LEU A 57 5.32 -12.33 6.75
CA LEU A 57 3.99 -11.81 7.08
C LEU A 57 3.13 -12.86 7.79
N GLY A 58 3.21 -14.12 7.36
CA GLY A 58 2.51 -15.23 8.00
C GLY A 58 3.00 -15.47 9.42
N GLU A 59 4.31 -15.41 9.64
CA GLU A 59 4.91 -15.51 10.97
C GLU A 59 4.52 -14.36 11.89
N GLN A 60 4.59 -13.12 11.41
CA GLN A 60 4.18 -11.94 12.17
C GLN A 60 2.72 -12.07 12.61
N ARG A 61 1.82 -12.44 11.70
CA ARG A 61 0.40 -12.63 12.02
C ARG A 61 0.18 -13.73 13.06
N ARG A 62 0.93 -14.84 12.99
CA ARG A 62 0.85 -15.91 14.01
C ARG A 62 1.31 -15.42 15.38
N ARG A 63 2.38 -14.62 15.44
CA ARG A 63 2.88 -14.03 16.70
C ARG A 63 1.87 -13.07 17.30
N GLU A 64 1.29 -12.18 16.49
CA GLU A 64 0.26 -11.24 16.94
C GLU A 64 -0.98 -11.97 17.48
N GLN A 65 -1.42 -13.04 16.80
CA GLN A 65 -2.53 -13.86 17.27
C GLN A 65 -2.21 -14.54 18.60
N TYR A 66 -1.00 -15.06 18.76
CA TYR A 66 -0.56 -15.69 20.00
C TYR A 66 -0.48 -14.69 21.15
N GLU A 67 0.11 -13.51 20.94
CA GLU A 67 0.15 -12.43 21.93
C GLU A 67 -1.25 -11.97 22.33
N LYS A 68 -2.17 -11.88 21.37
CA LYS A 68 -3.56 -11.53 21.64
C LYS A 68 -4.23 -12.55 22.56
N LEU A 69 -4.06 -13.85 22.27
CA LEU A 69 -4.60 -14.92 23.12
C LEU A 69 -4.02 -14.89 24.54
N LEU A 70 -2.71 -14.63 24.69
CA LEU A 70 -2.08 -14.51 26.01
C LEU A 70 -2.65 -13.34 26.81
N ARG A 71 -2.86 -12.18 26.17
CA ARG A 71 -3.47 -11.01 26.83
C ARG A 71 -4.91 -11.31 27.27
N GLU A 72 -5.67 -12.01 26.45
CA GLU A 72 -7.05 -12.42 26.78
C GLU A 72 -7.07 -13.39 27.98
N GLN A 73 -6.13 -14.34 28.07
CA GLN A 73 -6.01 -15.23 29.22
C GLN A 73 -5.62 -14.50 30.50
N MET A 74 -4.64 -13.60 30.44
CA MET A 74 -4.25 -12.80 31.62
C MET A 74 -5.40 -11.92 32.10
N ALA A 75 -6.12 -11.25 31.19
CA ALA A 75 -7.28 -10.44 31.54
C ALA A 75 -8.40 -11.28 32.16
N PHE A 76 -8.61 -12.51 31.67
CA PHE A 76 -9.56 -13.44 32.26
C PHE A 76 -9.15 -13.85 33.69
N GLU A 77 -7.89 -14.21 33.91
CA GLU A 77 -7.37 -14.56 35.24
C GLU A 77 -7.44 -13.39 36.23
N GLU A 78 -7.08 -12.18 35.80
CA GLU A 78 -7.22 -10.97 36.62
C GLU A 78 -8.67 -10.70 36.99
N SER A 79 -9.60 -10.84 36.03
CA SER A 79 -11.03 -10.69 36.29
C SER A 79 -11.56 -11.77 37.24
N ARG A 80 -11.02 -12.99 37.18
CA ARG A 80 -11.38 -14.08 38.10
C ARG A 80 -10.89 -13.79 39.52
N LYS A 81 -9.65 -13.33 39.67
CA LYS A 81 -9.09 -12.93 40.97
C LYS A 81 -9.86 -11.77 41.59
N LEU A 82 -10.27 -10.77 40.80
CA LEU A 82 -11.10 -9.66 41.26
C LEU A 82 -12.47 -10.12 41.77
N ARG A 83 -13.11 -11.07 41.09
CA ARG A 83 -14.38 -11.68 41.52
C ARG A 83 -14.23 -12.45 42.83
N GLU A 84 -13.21 -13.29 42.93
CA GLU A 84 -12.85 -14.03 44.15
C GLU A 84 -12.58 -13.08 45.33
N GLN A 85 -11.90 -11.95 45.12
CA GLN A 85 -11.61 -10.94 46.15
C GLN A 85 -12.81 -10.08 46.56
N HIS A 86 -13.79 -9.90 45.68
CA HIS A 86 -14.99 -9.10 45.95
C HIS A 86 -16.21 -9.94 46.32
N GLY A 87 -16.05 -11.27 46.44
CA GLY A 87 -17.08 -12.17 46.95
C GLY A 87 -18.32 -12.30 46.07
N ILE A 88 -18.15 -12.15 44.74
CA ILE A 88 -19.17 -12.39 43.71
C ILE A 88 -18.78 -13.59 42.86
#